data_AF-C6PW85-F1
#
_entry.id   AF-C6PW85-F1
#
_cell.length_a   1.000
_cell.length_b   1.000
_cell.length_c   1.000
_cell.angle_alpha   90.00
_cell.angle_beta   90.00
_cell.angle_gamma   90.00
#
_symmetry.space_group_name_H-M   'P 1'
#
loop_
_entity.id
_entity.type
_entity.pdbx_description
1 polymer ?
#
loop_
_entity_poly.entity_id
_entity_poly.type
_entity_poly.pdbx_seq_one_letter_code
_entity_poly.pdbx_strand_id
1 'polypeptide(L)'
;MENDAAIKYIQNHLDKSGNIYILGNEMGANESIIINLKSLGYNNIKMLNDGEKFGATKAINDAINAPEGTPIIVTSGNEFADGLSASSVAALKGYPVILSDVYELPSEAQETLKKVKPSKVYIIGGDTIISDNVKDKVKRVCGLSEDDIIRIWGQDRYTTSINIAKYFDINGENITLVSGENFSDALSASVLAAKLNAPLLLLGDNNNEQKRFIDSNKYINEILIGGTSSISEKVKTDLAR
;
A
#
# COMPACT_ATOMS: atom_id res chain seq x y z
N MET A 1 -6.72 17.92 20.99
CA MET A 1 -7.36 16.64 20.63
C MET A 1 -6.40 15.82 19.79
N GLU A 2 -6.64 14.52 19.65
CA GLU A 2 -5.76 13.56 18.94
C GLU A 2 -5.38 14.00 17.51
N ASN A 3 -6.24 14.78 16.85
CA ASN A 3 -6.06 15.19 15.44
C ASN A 3 -5.52 16.62 15.22
N ASP A 4 -5.18 17.37 16.27
CA ASP A 4 -4.84 18.80 16.14
C ASP A 4 -3.60 19.04 15.25
N ALA A 5 -2.60 18.16 15.35
CA ALA A 5 -1.38 18.26 14.56
C ALA A 5 -1.65 18.07 13.06
N ALA A 6 -2.49 17.10 12.69
CA ALA A 6 -2.88 16.84 11.31
C ALA A 6 -3.69 18.01 10.73
N ILE A 7 -4.65 18.53 11.49
CA ILE A 7 -5.46 19.68 11.07
C ILE A 7 -4.59 20.92 10.89
N LYS A 8 -3.65 21.18 11.81
CA LYS A 8 -2.70 22.30 11.67
C LYS A 8 -1.80 22.14 10.45
N TYR A 9 -1.36 20.92 10.14
CA TYR A 9 -0.59 20.65 8.92
C TYR A 9 -1.41 20.98 7.67
N ILE A 10 -2.69 20.57 7.62
CA ILE A 10 -3.62 20.92 6.53
C ILE A 10 -3.76 22.43 6.40
N GLN A 11 -3.96 23.15 7.50
CA GLN A 11 -4.06 24.62 7.50
C GLN A 11 -2.84 25.32 6.90
N ASN A 12 -1.65 24.77 7.12
CA ASN A 12 -0.40 25.37 6.68
C ASN A 12 -0.02 25.00 5.24
N HIS A 13 -0.57 23.91 4.69
CA HIS A 13 -0.09 23.35 3.42
C HIS A 13 -1.18 23.10 2.37
N LEU A 14 -2.46 23.20 2.71
CA LEU A 14 -3.58 23.00 1.79
C LEU A 14 -4.42 24.27 1.66
N ASP A 15 -4.55 24.73 0.40
CA ASP A 15 -5.47 25.82 0.05
C ASP A 15 -6.93 25.45 0.37
N LYS A 16 -7.77 26.45 0.66
CA LYS A 16 -9.20 26.21 1.01
C LYS A 16 -10.01 25.60 -0.13
N SER A 17 -9.58 25.78 -1.38
CA SER A 17 -10.13 25.12 -2.56
C SER A 17 -9.61 23.69 -2.77
N GLY A 18 -8.60 23.26 -1.99
CA GLY A 18 -8.02 21.93 -2.07
C GLY A 18 -8.99 20.82 -1.67
N ASN A 19 -8.82 19.64 -2.26
CA ASN A 19 -9.61 18.46 -1.96
C ASN A 19 -9.05 17.73 -0.72
N ILE A 20 -9.94 17.33 0.19
CA ILE A 20 -9.62 16.47 1.33
C ILE A 20 -10.38 15.16 1.16
N TYR A 21 -9.64 14.04 1.13
CA TYR A 21 -10.23 12.71 1.11
C TYR A 21 -10.09 12.06 2.48
N ILE A 22 -11.19 11.54 3.02
CA ILE A 22 -11.22 10.81 4.28
C ILE A 22 -11.46 9.34 3.97
N LEU A 23 -10.55 8.48 4.42
CA LEU A 23 -10.59 7.04 4.16
C LEU A 23 -11.05 6.29 5.42
N GLY A 24 -11.74 5.18 5.25
CA GLY A 24 -12.18 4.32 6.36
C GLY A 24 -13.63 4.57 6.83
N ASN A 25 -14.08 3.76 7.78
CA ASN A 25 -15.49 3.64 8.17
C ASN A 25 -15.78 4.09 9.62
N GLU A 26 -14.83 4.75 10.31
CA GLU A 26 -15.00 5.24 11.67
C GLU A 26 -15.92 6.47 11.73
N MET A 27 -17.23 6.25 11.65
CA MET A 27 -18.24 7.31 11.47
C MET A 27 -18.11 8.46 12.48
N GLY A 28 -18.03 8.16 13.78
CA GLY A 28 -17.99 9.22 14.82
C GLY A 28 -16.71 10.08 14.79
N ALA A 29 -15.55 9.46 14.53
CA ALA A 29 -14.30 10.18 14.37
C ALA A 29 -14.32 11.03 13.09
N ASN A 30 -14.79 10.43 11.99
CA ASN A 30 -14.90 11.09 10.69
C ASN A 30 -15.84 12.30 10.73
N GLU A 31 -17.01 12.19 11.35
CA GLU A 31 -17.95 13.30 11.50
C GLU A 31 -17.32 14.50 12.23
N SER A 32 -16.65 14.23 13.34
CA SER A 32 -15.99 15.27 14.14
C SER A 32 -14.88 15.97 13.35
N ILE A 33 -14.08 15.21 12.58
CA ILE A 33 -13.03 15.75 11.71
C ILE A 33 -13.64 16.61 10.58
N ILE A 34 -14.71 16.13 9.94
CA ILE A 34 -15.40 16.85 8.85
C ILE A 34 -15.97 18.18 9.36
N ILE A 35 -16.64 18.18 10.51
CA ILE A 35 -17.19 19.40 11.11
C ILE A 35 -16.07 20.41 11.39
N ASN A 36 -14.95 19.96 11.97
CA ASN A 36 -13.81 20.82 12.26
C ASN A 36 -13.24 21.44 10.97
N LEU A 37 -12.93 20.63 9.96
CA LEU A 37 -12.39 21.08 8.68
C LEU A 37 -13.33 22.07 7.96
N LYS A 38 -14.64 21.82 7.98
CA LYS A 38 -15.65 22.75 7.43
C LYS A 38 -15.67 24.08 8.18
N SER A 39 -15.58 24.07 9.51
CA SER A 39 -15.52 25.31 10.29
C SER A 39 -14.27 26.15 9.98
N LEU A 40 -13.20 25.50 9.51
CA LEU A 40 -11.96 26.13 9.04
C LEU A 40 -11.99 26.54 7.55
N GLY A 41 -13.14 26.41 6.87
CA GLY A 41 -13.34 26.84 5.49
C GLY A 41 -12.97 25.81 4.42
N TYR A 42 -12.67 24.56 4.77
CA TYR A 42 -12.46 23.49 3.80
C TYR A 42 -13.81 22.87 3.41
N ASN A 43 -14.24 23.11 2.18
CA ASN A 43 -15.56 22.67 1.70
C ASN A 43 -15.50 21.44 0.79
N ASN A 44 -14.34 21.19 0.16
CA ASN A 44 -14.15 20.09 -0.78
C ASN A 44 -13.69 18.81 -0.05
N ILE A 45 -14.57 18.26 0.79
CA ILE A 45 -14.29 17.06 1.59
C ILE A 45 -15.09 15.88 1.07
N LYS A 46 -14.42 14.77 0.75
CA LYS A 46 -15.04 13.54 0.27
C LYS A 46 -14.62 12.35 1.13
N MET A 47 -15.58 11.65 1.73
CA MET A 47 -15.33 10.35 2.35
C MET A 47 -15.31 9.27 1.26
N LEU A 48 -14.28 8.43 1.27
CA LEU A 48 -14.12 7.29 0.36
C LEU A 48 -14.38 6.01 1.15
N ASN A 49 -15.65 5.64 1.19
CA ASN A 49 -16.18 4.40 1.74
C ASN A 49 -17.58 4.17 1.14
N ASP A 50 -18.04 2.93 1.09
CA ASP A 50 -19.41 2.59 0.69
C ASP A 50 -20.20 1.85 1.79
N GLY A 51 -19.58 1.61 2.95
CA GLY A 51 -20.21 0.96 4.10
C GLY A 51 -19.91 -0.54 4.21
N GLU A 52 -19.33 -1.16 3.19
CA GLU A 52 -18.97 -2.57 3.18
C GLU A 52 -17.58 -2.84 3.77
N LYS A 53 -17.28 -4.12 4.07
CA LYS A 53 -16.00 -4.56 4.67
C LYS A 53 -14.79 -4.04 3.89
N PHE A 54 -14.84 -4.09 2.56
CA PHE A 54 -13.77 -3.59 1.69
C PHE A 54 -14.18 -2.34 0.89
N GLY A 55 -15.22 -1.67 1.37
CA GLY A 55 -15.82 -0.50 0.73
C GLY A 55 -14.90 0.67 0.49
N ALA A 56 -14.04 0.96 1.47
CA ALA A 56 -13.02 2.01 1.33
C ALA A 56 -12.08 1.72 0.15
N THR A 57 -11.65 0.47 -0.02
CA THR A 57 -10.76 0.09 -1.13
C THR A 57 -11.45 0.28 -2.49
N LYS A 58 -12.73 -0.11 -2.60
CA LYS A 58 -13.51 0.12 -3.80
C LYS A 58 -13.66 1.61 -4.11
N ALA A 59 -14.04 2.41 -3.11
CA ALA A 59 -14.23 3.85 -3.27
C ALA A 59 -12.93 4.57 -3.64
N ILE A 60 -11.78 4.10 -3.13
CA ILE A 60 -10.45 4.56 -3.53
C ILE A 60 -10.19 4.22 -5.01
N ASN A 61 -10.42 2.97 -5.42
CA ASN A 61 -10.22 2.57 -6.83
C ASN A 61 -11.16 3.31 -7.80
N ASP A 62 -12.39 3.59 -7.38
CA ASP A 62 -13.33 4.41 -8.14
C ASP A 62 -12.86 5.86 -8.27
N ALA A 63 -12.22 6.41 -7.22
CA ALA A 63 -11.64 7.75 -7.24
C ALA A 63 -10.34 7.84 -8.06
N ILE A 64 -9.50 6.79 -8.04
CA ILE A 64 -8.32 6.66 -8.90
C ILE A 64 -8.74 6.65 -10.38
N ASN A 65 -9.86 5.98 -10.69
CA ASN A 65 -10.41 5.88 -12.04
C ASN A 65 -9.36 5.45 -13.07
N ALA A 66 -8.65 4.36 -12.75
CA ALA A 66 -7.58 3.83 -13.60
C ALA A 66 -8.13 3.47 -15.00
N PRO A 67 -7.38 3.77 -16.09
CA PRO A 67 -7.78 3.39 -17.44
C PRO A 67 -7.99 1.89 -17.60
N GLU A 68 -8.83 1.49 -18.56
CA GLU A 68 -8.97 0.07 -18.92
C GLU A 68 -7.60 -0.52 -19.32
N GLY A 69 -7.35 -1.78 -18.91
CA GLY A 69 -6.08 -2.46 -19.15
C GLY A 69 -4.99 -2.19 -18.11
N THR A 70 -5.20 -1.24 -17.18
CA THR A 70 -4.23 -0.96 -16.10
C THR A 70 -4.03 -2.22 -15.23
N PRO A 71 -2.77 -2.66 -14.96
CA PRO A 71 -2.52 -3.77 -14.07
C PRO A 71 -3.06 -3.54 -12.65
N ILE A 72 -3.47 -4.62 -11.99
CA ILE A 72 -4.04 -4.59 -10.63
C ILE A 72 -3.17 -5.39 -9.67
N ILE A 73 -3.04 -4.89 -8.43
CA ILE A 73 -2.41 -5.61 -7.32
C ILE A 73 -3.51 -6.19 -6.41
N VAL A 74 -3.43 -7.49 -6.11
CA VAL A 74 -4.26 -8.20 -5.13
C VAL A 74 -3.41 -8.46 -3.89
N THR A 75 -3.90 -8.07 -2.73
CA THR A 75 -3.28 -8.39 -1.43
C THR A 75 -4.32 -8.91 -0.45
N SER A 76 -3.87 -9.53 0.63
CA SER A 76 -4.75 -9.95 1.73
C SER A 76 -5.39 -8.73 2.40
N GLY A 77 -6.68 -8.81 2.67
CA GLY A 77 -7.40 -7.88 3.54
C GLY A 77 -7.29 -8.22 5.03
N ASN A 78 -6.72 -9.38 5.37
CA ASN A 78 -6.56 -9.86 6.75
C ASN A 78 -5.15 -9.62 7.30
N GLU A 79 -4.17 -9.42 6.42
CA GLU A 79 -2.76 -9.18 6.76
C GLU A 79 -2.24 -7.98 5.97
N PHE A 80 -1.60 -7.02 6.64
CA PHE A 80 -1.25 -5.74 6.02
C PHE A 80 0.13 -5.73 5.35
N ALA A 81 1.06 -6.56 5.80
CA ALA A 81 2.49 -6.38 5.52
C ALA A 81 2.83 -6.55 4.02
N ASP A 82 2.19 -7.51 3.35
CA ASP A 82 2.40 -7.76 1.93
C ASP A 82 1.82 -6.63 1.06
N GLY A 83 0.62 -6.16 1.39
CA GLY A 83 -0.01 -5.02 0.71
C GLY A 83 0.77 -3.73 0.93
N LEU A 84 1.31 -3.55 2.13
CA LEU A 84 2.16 -2.42 2.48
C LEU A 84 3.47 -2.43 1.70
N SER A 85 4.08 -3.60 1.51
CA SER A 85 5.30 -3.74 0.69
C SER A 85 5.04 -3.41 -0.78
N ALA A 86 3.85 -3.72 -1.30
CA ALA A 86 3.44 -3.40 -2.66
C ALA A 86 2.93 -1.95 -2.84
N SER A 87 2.67 -1.22 -1.75
CA SER A 87 2.03 0.10 -1.80
C SER A 87 2.86 1.15 -2.57
N SER A 88 4.18 1.13 -2.40
CA SER A 88 5.10 2.03 -3.12
C SER A 88 5.07 1.79 -4.63
N VAL A 89 5.03 0.52 -5.05
CA VAL A 89 4.88 0.12 -6.46
C VAL A 89 3.52 0.57 -7.00
N ALA A 90 2.43 0.29 -6.27
CA ALA A 90 1.09 0.69 -6.66
C ALA A 90 0.99 2.21 -6.86
N ALA A 91 1.52 3.00 -5.92
CA ALA A 91 1.53 4.45 -6.00
C ALA A 91 2.42 4.95 -7.16
N LEU A 92 3.60 4.36 -7.37
CA LEU A 92 4.52 4.72 -8.44
C LEU A 92 3.94 4.45 -9.84
N LYS A 93 3.23 3.32 -10.01
CA LYS A 93 2.72 2.86 -11.30
C LYS A 93 1.25 3.24 -11.54
N GLY A 94 0.55 3.78 -10.53
CA GLY A 94 -0.88 4.05 -10.58
C GLY A 94 -1.74 2.78 -10.63
N TYR A 95 -1.24 1.65 -10.09
CA TYR A 95 -1.98 0.40 -10.09
C TYR A 95 -3.04 0.41 -8.98
N PRO A 96 -4.31 0.11 -9.28
CA PRO A 96 -5.31 -0.14 -8.25
C PRO A 96 -4.89 -1.32 -7.36
N VAL A 97 -5.17 -1.18 -6.07
CA VAL A 97 -5.00 -2.26 -5.09
C VAL A 97 -6.37 -2.78 -4.72
N ILE A 98 -6.56 -4.09 -4.77
CA ILE A 98 -7.77 -4.76 -4.28
C ILE A 98 -7.42 -5.73 -3.16
N LEU A 99 -8.35 -5.89 -2.23
CA LEU A 99 -8.21 -6.78 -1.09
C LEU A 99 -8.98 -8.09 -1.33
N SER A 100 -8.40 -9.20 -0.91
CA SER A 100 -9.07 -10.50 -0.86
C SER A 100 -9.14 -11.03 0.56
N ASP A 101 -10.12 -11.89 0.83
CA ASP A 101 -10.01 -12.84 1.94
C ASP A 101 -9.15 -14.03 1.51
N VAL A 102 -8.82 -14.94 2.44
CA VAL A 102 -7.91 -16.06 2.16
C VAL A 102 -8.46 -16.98 1.05
N TYR A 103 -9.76 -17.25 1.08
CA TYR A 103 -10.42 -18.20 0.17
C TYR A 103 -11.43 -17.56 -0.78
N GLU A 104 -11.68 -16.26 -0.64
CA GLU A 104 -12.75 -15.57 -1.34
C GLU A 104 -12.28 -14.23 -1.90
N LEU A 105 -12.73 -13.92 -3.11
CA LEU A 105 -12.57 -12.62 -3.74
C LEU A 105 -13.86 -11.81 -3.54
N PRO A 106 -13.86 -10.77 -2.70
CA PRO A 106 -15.04 -9.97 -2.39
C PRO A 106 -15.69 -9.34 -3.63
N SER A 107 -16.99 -9.03 -3.55
CA SER A 107 -17.75 -8.35 -4.61
C SER A 107 -17.07 -7.07 -5.10
N GLU A 108 -16.58 -6.26 -4.16
CA GLU A 108 -15.91 -4.99 -4.37
C GLU A 108 -14.64 -5.13 -5.22
N ALA A 109 -13.87 -6.18 -4.94
CA ALA A 109 -12.70 -6.55 -5.70
C ALA A 109 -13.08 -7.03 -7.11
N GLN A 110 -14.12 -7.85 -7.24
CA GLN A 110 -14.64 -8.31 -8.53
C GLN A 110 -15.16 -7.16 -9.39
N GLU A 111 -15.83 -6.17 -8.81
CA GLU A 111 -16.31 -4.98 -9.51
C GLU A 111 -15.15 -4.13 -10.04
N THR A 112 -14.12 -3.92 -9.21
CA THR A 112 -12.90 -3.23 -9.65
C THR A 112 -12.24 -3.95 -10.83
N LEU A 113 -12.10 -5.28 -10.76
CA LEU A 113 -11.55 -6.08 -11.86
C LEU A 113 -12.37 -5.96 -13.15
N LYS A 114 -13.71 -6.00 -13.06
CA LYS A 114 -14.60 -5.86 -14.22
C LYS A 114 -14.55 -4.47 -14.84
N LYS A 115 -14.40 -3.43 -14.00
CA LYS A 115 -14.32 -2.04 -14.44
C LYS A 115 -12.98 -1.74 -15.12
N VAL A 116 -11.88 -2.16 -14.51
CA VAL A 116 -10.52 -1.86 -15.00
C VAL A 116 -10.11 -2.81 -16.12
N LYS A 117 -10.64 -4.05 -16.18
CA LYS A 117 -10.26 -5.07 -17.17
C LYS A 117 -8.74 -5.18 -17.30
N PRO A 118 -8.03 -5.51 -16.21
CA PRO A 118 -6.58 -5.40 -16.16
C PRO A 118 -5.92 -6.29 -17.21
N SER A 119 -4.84 -5.80 -17.83
CA SER A 119 -4.00 -6.63 -18.71
C SER A 119 -3.13 -7.63 -17.94
N LYS A 120 -2.92 -7.39 -16.64
CA LYS A 120 -2.11 -8.22 -15.75
C LYS A 120 -2.57 -8.07 -14.31
N VAL A 121 -2.51 -9.15 -13.54
CA VAL A 121 -2.78 -9.13 -12.10
C VAL A 121 -1.57 -9.64 -11.33
N TYR A 122 -1.18 -8.89 -10.29
CA TYR A 122 -0.14 -9.28 -9.35
C TYR A 122 -0.77 -9.68 -8.04
N ILE A 123 -0.62 -10.95 -7.64
CA ILE A 123 -1.03 -11.42 -6.33
C ILE A 123 0.19 -11.33 -5.41
N ILE A 124 0.08 -10.52 -4.37
CA ILE A 124 1.15 -10.28 -3.41
C ILE A 124 0.84 -11.05 -2.14
N GLY A 125 1.61 -12.11 -1.92
CA GLY A 125 1.44 -13.01 -0.79
C GLY A 125 1.35 -14.48 -1.17
N GLY A 126 1.70 -15.33 -0.22
CA GLY A 126 1.65 -16.78 -0.35
C GLY A 126 0.23 -17.32 -0.49
N ASP A 127 0.13 -18.60 -0.85
CA ASP A 127 -1.15 -19.32 -1.00
C ASP A 127 -1.92 -19.47 0.33
N THR A 128 -1.22 -19.48 1.47
CA THR A 128 -1.82 -19.56 2.81
C THR A 128 -2.62 -18.32 3.21
N ILE A 129 -2.33 -17.16 2.61
CA ILE A 129 -3.03 -15.89 2.89
C ILE A 129 -3.87 -15.41 1.71
N ILE A 130 -3.56 -15.87 0.49
CA ILE A 130 -4.36 -15.66 -0.72
C ILE A 130 -4.33 -16.96 -1.53
N SER A 131 -5.32 -17.82 -1.31
CA SER A 131 -5.36 -19.16 -1.92
C SER A 131 -5.42 -19.15 -3.44
N ASP A 132 -5.09 -20.28 -4.04
CA ASP A 132 -5.25 -20.47 -5.49
C ASP A 132 -6.72 -20.41 -5.94
N ASN A 133 -7.68 -20.64 -5.03
CA ASN A 133 -9.11 -20.38 -5.33
C ASN A 133 -9.37 -18.89 -5.64
N VAL A 134 -8.70 -17.98 -4.92
CA VAL A 134 -8.77 -16.54 -5.20
C VAL A 134 -8.12 -16.26 -6.55
N LYS A 135 -6.93 -16.83 -6.83
CA LYS A 135 -6.25 -16.71 -8.13
C LYS A 135 -7.14 -17.15 -9.29
N ASP A 136 -7.77 -18.31 -9.17
CA ASP A 136 -8.68 -18.85 -10.17
C ASP A 136 -9.93 -17.99 -10.34
N LYS A 137 -10.44 -17.40 -9.25
CA LYS A 137 -11.57 -16.48 -9.29
C LYS A 137 -11.19 -15.18 -10.00
N VAL A 138 -10.03 -14.60 -9.70
CA VAL A 138 -9.48 -13.44 -10.42
C VAL A 138 -9.44 -13.75 -11.91
N LYS A 139 -8.79 -14.86 -12.30
CA LYS A 139 -8.67 -15.33 -13.69
C LYS A 139 -10.01 -15.39 -14.41
N ARG A 140 -11.01 -16.02 -13.78
CA ARG A 140 -12.37 -16.12 -14.35
C ARG A 140 -13.06 -14.76 -14.50
N VAL A 141 -12.84 -13.83 -13.57
CA VAL A 141 -13.49 -12.52 -13.58
C VAL A 141 -12.91 -11.60 -14.65
N CYS A 142 -11.59 -11.61 -14.84
CA CYS A 142 -10.93 -10.76 -15.84
C CYS A 142 -10.74 -11.45 -17.21
N GLY A 143 -10.91 -12.76 -17.31
CA GLY A 143 -10.69 -13.51 -18.55
C GLY A 143 -9.21 -13.60 -18.95
N LEU A 144 -8.29 -13.42 -18.00
CA LEU A 144 -6.85 -13.47 -18.24
C LEU A 144 -6.32 -14.90 -18.39
N SER A 145 -5.19 -15.03 -19.06
CA SER A 145 -4.44 -16.29 -19.13
C SER A 145 -3.67 -16.53 -17.83
N GLU A 146 -3.09 -17.72 -17.68
CA GLU A 146 -2.26 -18.03 -16.50
C GLU A 146 -1.02 -17.13 -16.43
N ASP A 147 -0.41 -16.83 -17.58
CA ASP A 147 0.84 -16.07 -17.68
C ASP A 147 0.65 -14.58 -17.33
N ASP A 148 -0.60 -14.11 -17.32
CA ASP A 148 -0.97 -12.75 -16.94
C ASP A 148 -1.32 -12.60 -15.45
N ILE A 149 -1.22 -13.68 -14.67
CA ILE A 149 -1.44 -13.66 -13.22
C ILE A 149 -0.16 -14.10 -12.51
N ILE A 150 0.53 -13.11 -11.94
CA ILE A 150 1.83 -13.32 -11.32
C ILE A 150 1.69 -13.29 -9.80
N ARG A 151 2.12 -14.35 -9.13
CA ARG A 151 2.23 -14.37 -7.66
C ARG A 151 3.65 -13.98 -7.24
N ILE A 152 3.76 -12.95 -6.40
CA ILE A 152 5.01 -12.51 -5.80
C ILE A 152 4.89 -12.71 -4.29
N TRP A 153 5.78 -13.51 -3.70
CA TRP A 153 5.72 -13.89 -2.30
C TRP A 153 7.08 -14.31 -1.77
N GLY A 154 7.22 -14.39 -0.46
CA GLY A 154 8.37 -14.95 0.26
C GLY A 154 7.93 -15.74 1.50
N GLN A 155 8.87 -16.38 2.18
CA GLN A 155 8.60 -17.20 3.37
C GLN A 155 8.02 -16.37 4.53
N ASP A 156 8.30 -15.08 4.54
CA ASP A 156 7.79 -14.09 5.48
C ASP A 156 7.61 -12.73 4.78
N ARG A 157 7.03 -11.77 5.52
CA ARG A 157 6.79 -10.39 5.05
C ARG A 157 8.06 -9.69 4.57
N TYR A 158 9.19 -10.03 5.18
CA TYR A 158 10.51 -9.47 4.90
C TYR A 158 11.00 -9.91 3.52
N THR A 159 10.99 -11.21 3.27
CA THR A 159 11.34 -11.84 2.01
C THR A 159 10.38 -11.41 0.91
N THR A 160 9.07 -11.32 1.18
CA THR A 160 8.07 -10.80 0.24
C THR A 160 8.43 -9.38 -0.20
N SER A 161 8.81 -8.48 0.72
CA SER A 161 9.20 -7.10 0.38
C SER A 161 10.41 -7.04 -0.55
N ILE A 162 11.42 -7.90 -0.34
CA ILE A 162 12.58 -8.03 -1.23
C ILE A 162 12.17 -8.56 -2.60
N ASN A 163 11.30 -9.56 -2.65
CA ASN A 163 10.86 -10.16 -3.93
C ASN A 163 10.01 -9.19 -4.76
N ILE A 164 9.20 -8.34 -4.12
CA ILE A 164 8.50 -7.23 -4.79
C ILE A 164 9.51 -6.26 -5.40
N ALA A 165 10.50 -5.83 -4.61
CA ALA A 165 11.54 -4.89 -5.07
C ALA A 165 12.32 -5.45 -6.28
N LYS A 166 12.68 -6.74 -6.25
CA LYS A 166 13.35 -7.43 -7.36
C LYS A 166 12.46 -7.54 -8.59
N TYR A 167 11.20 -7.93 -8.42
CA TYR A 167 10.31 -8.21 -9.54
C TYR A 167 9.98 -6.94 -10.33
N PHE A 168 9.67 -5.85 -9.63
CA PHE A 168 9.33 -4.58 -10.27
C PHE A 168 10.55 -3.76 -10.70
N ASP A 169 11.76 -4.23 -10.37
CA ASP A 169 13.03 -3.66 -10.78
C ASP A 169 13.08 -2.13 -10.52
N ILE A 170 12.74 -1.73 -9.29
CA ILE A 170 12.72 -0.32 -8.90
C ILE A 170 14.18 0.17 -8.74
N ASN A 171 14.79 0.52 -9.88
CA ASN A 171 16.19 0.95 -9.99
C ASN A 171 16.37 2.46 -9.70
N GLY A 172 15.95 2.88 -8.52
CA GLY A 172 16.24 4.22 -8.01
C GLY A 172 17.58 4.31 -7.27
N GLU A 173 18.01 5.54 -7.00
CA GLU A 173 19.15 5.82 -6.10
C GLU A 173 18.77 5.63 -4.62
N ASN A 174 17.49 5.46 -4.33
CA ASN A 174 16.95 5.47 -2.97
C ASN A 174 16.35 4.11 -2.63
N ILE A 175 16.46 3.72 -1.36
CA ILE A 175 15.68 2.64 -0.78
C ILE A 175 14.99 3.13 0.49
N THR A 176 13.70 2.81 0.64
CA THR A 176 12.93 3.18 1.83
C THR A 176 12.78 1.97 2.72
N LEU A 177 13.05 2.15 4.01
CA LEU A 177 13.13 1.10 5.01
C LEU A 177 12.18 1.44 6.17
N VAL A 178 11.29 0.52 6.48
CA VAL A 178 10.22 0.74 7.48
C VAL A 178 10.07 -0.51 8.35
N SER A 179 9.50 -0.35 9.54
CA SER A 179 9.17 -1.50 10.38
C SER A 179 8.17 -2.42 9.67
N GLY A 180 8.43 -3.72 9.72
CA GLY A 180 7.46 -4.76 9.33
C GLY A 180 6.44 -5.07 10.42
N GLU A 181 6.64 -4.57 11.64
CA GLU A 181 5.81 -4.88 12.81
C GLU A 181 4.63 -3.91 12.98
N ASN A 182 4.70 -2.72 12.38
CA ASN A 182 3.69 -1.67 12.49
C ASN A 182 3.41 -1.05 11.10
N PHE A 183 2.17 -0.68 10.83
CA PHE A 183 1.78 -0.17 9.50
C PHE A 183 1.78 1.36 9.36
N SER A 184 1.69 2.12 10.46
CA SER A 184 1.45 3.57 10.41
C SER A 184 2.57 4.34 9.71
N ASP A 185 3.81 4.09 10.11
CA ASP A 185 5.00 4.73 9.54
C ASP A 185 5.12 4.36 8.06
N ALA A 186 4.95 3.07 7.75
CA ALA A 186 5.04 2.53 6.41
C ALA A 186 3.96 3.05 5.47
N LEU A 187 2.74 3.28 5.95
CA LEU A 187 1.65 3.83 5.14
C LEU A 187 2.01 5.23 4.66
N SER A 188 2.54 6.08 5.54
CA SER A 188 3.01 7.42 5.16
C SER A 188 4.27 7.38 4.29
N ALA A 189 5.17 6.43 4.54
CA ALA A 189 6.39 6.23 3.78
C ALA A 189 6.14 5.80 2.33
N SER A 190 5.07 5.05 2.07
CA SER A 190 4.76 4.51 0.73
C SER A 190 4.70 5.59 -0.36
N VAL A 191 4.11 6.74 -0.04
CA VAL A 191 3.97 7.88 -0.96
C VAL A 191 5.32 8.55 -1.20
N LEU A 192 6.17 8.66 -0.17
CA LEU A 192 7.52 9.18 -0.32
C LEU A 192 8.38 8.23 -1.17
N ALA A 193 8.31 6.93 -0.89
CA ALA A 193 9.03 5.91 -1.64
C ALA A 193 8.68 5.96 -3.14
N ALA A 194 7.37 6.05 -3.46
CA ALA A 194 6.91 6.23 -4.83
C ALA A 194 7.46 7.52 -5.47
N LYS A 195 7.41 8.65 -4.75
CA LYS A 195 7.95 9.94 -5.25
C LYS A 195 9.45 9.89 -5.52
N LEU A 196 10.19 9.10 -4.76
CA LEU A 196 11.64 8.95 -4.88
C LEU A 196 12.06 7.80 -5.81
N ASN A 197 11.09 7.16 -6.50
CA ASN A 197 11.31 5.96 -7.30
C ASN A 197 12.10 4.89 -6.50
N ALA A 198 11.70 4.67 -5.25
CA ALA A 198 12.37 3.80 -4.29
C ALA A 198 11.48 2.60 -3.97
N PRO A 199 12.04 1.38 -3.83
CA PRO A 199 11.32 0.29 -3.21
C PRO A 199 11.15 0.56 -1.70
N LEU A 200 10.11 -0.03 -1.13
CA LEU A 200 9.85 -0.04 0.31
C LEU A 200 10.11 -1.45 0.84
N LEU A 201 11.15 -1.60 1.68
CA LEU A 201 11.46 -2.86 2.35
C LEU A 201 11.02 -2.82 3.81
N LEU A 202 10.55 -3.98 4.28
CA LEU A 202 10.20 -4.18 5.68
C LEU A 202 11.42 -4.65 6.48
N LEU A 203 11.54 -4.13 7.69
CA LEU A 203 12.57 -4.45 8.66
C LEU A 203 11.98 -5.16 9.87
N GLY A 204 12.67 -6.20 10.35
CA GLY A 204 12.36 -6.90 11.59
C GLY A 204 13.54 -6.89 12.54
N ASP A 205 13.62 -7.88 13.42
CA ASP A 205 14.76 -8.04 14.35
C ASP A 205 16.03 -8.56 13.65
N ASN A 206 15.86 -9.37 12.60
CA ASN A 206 16.94 -9.93 11.79
C ASN A 206 16.80 -9.44 10.34
N ASN A 207 17.73 -8.59 9.92
CA ASN A 207 17.70 -7.93 8.60
C ASN A 207 18.85 -8.35 7.70
N ASN A 208 19.41 -9.56 7.90
CA ASN A 208 20.55 -10.02 7.13
C ASN A 208 20.25 -10.11 5.63
N GLU A 209 19.04 -10.52 5.25
CA GLU A 209 18.65 -10.59 3.84
C GLU A 209 18.43 -9.20 3.23
N GLN A 210 17.80 -8.29 3.97
CA GLN A 210 17.62 -6.89 3.58
C GLN A 210 18.97 -6.23 3.40
N LYS A 211 19.91 -6.42 4.33
CA LYS A 211 21.27 -5.90 4.20
C LYS A 211 21.96 -6.43 2.96
N ARG A 212 21.95 -7.75 2.71
CA ARG A 212 22.55 -8.32 1.49
C ARG A 212 21.90 -7.75 0.23
N PHE A 213 20.58 -7.57 0.23
CA PHE A 213 19.89 -6.94 -0.88
C PHE A 213 20.32 -5.48 -1.06
N ILE A 214 20.38 -4.69 0.01
CA ILE A 214 20.83 -3.29 -0.03
C ILE A 214 22.29 -3.18 -0.49
N ASP A 215 23.19 -4.02 0.00
CA ASP A 215 24.63 -4.00 -0.30
C ASP A 215 24.92 -4.49 -1.74
N SER A 216 24.13 -5.42 -2.26
CA SER A 216 24.25 -5.90 -3.64
C SER A 216 23.65 -4.94 -4.67
N ASN A 217 22.83 -3.99 -4.22
CA ASN A 217 22.24 -2.95 -5.06
C ASN A 217 22.96 -1.61 -4.83
N LYS A 218 23.11 -0.81 -5.89
CA LYS A 218 23.85 0.46 -5.82
C LYS A 218 22.99 1.63 -5.33
N TYR A 219 22.18 1.42 -4.29
CA TYR A 219 21.45 2.52 -3.66
C TYR A 219 22.44 3.53 -3.07
N ILE A 220 22.18 4.82 -3.28
CA ILE A 220 22.96 5.94 -2.73
C ILE A 220 22.41 6.32 -1.35
N ASN A 221 21.08 6.33 -1.20
CA ASN A 221 20.40 6.77 0.02
C ASN A 221 19.55 5.65 0.63
N GLU A 222 19.75 5.42 1.92
CA GLU A 222 18.90 4.58 2.76
C GLU A 222 18.00 5.48 3.60
N ILE A 223 16.69 5.43 3.34
CA ILE A 223 15.70 6.30 3.96
C ILE A 223 14.92 5.48 4.98
N LEU A 224 15.29 5.67 6.25
CA LEU A 224 14.67 4.97 7.37
C LEU A 224 13.50 5.79 7.93
N ILE A 225 12.29 5.22 7.92
CA ILE A 225 11.08 5.91 8.41
C ILE A 225 10.47 5.10 9.55
N GLY A 226 10.55 5.69 10.74
CA GLY A 226 9.95 5.19 11.97
C GLY A 226 10.68 5.70 13.20
N GLY A 227 9.95 5.83 14.30
CA GLY A 227 10.55 6.15 15.60
C GLY A 227 11.45 5.02 16.11
N THR A 228 12.24 5.28 17.15
CA THR A 228 13.10 4.25 17.77
C THR A 228 12.31 3.09 18.39
N SER A 229 11.02 3.29 18.65
CA SER A 229 10.07 2.26 19.06
C SER A 229 9.67 1.31 17.93
N SER A 230 9.69 1.78 16.68
CA SER A 230 9.38 0.98 15.49
C SER A 230 10.65 0.36 14.90
N ILE A 231 11.77 1.08 14.94
CA ILE A 231 13.06 0.65 14.41
C ILE A 231 14.15 0.90 15.45
N SER A 232 14.62 -0.17 16.07
CA SER A 232 15.62 -0.08 17.14
C SER A 232 16.97 0.46 16.66
N GLU A 233 17.77 1.02 17.57
CA GLU A 233 19.14 1.44 17.29
C GLU A 233 20.03 0.27 16.83
N LYS A 234 19.73 -0.96 17.28
CA LYS A 234 20.39 -2.17 16.79
C LYS A 234 20.13 -2.34 15.28
N VAL A 235 18.88 -2.24 14.84
CA VAL A 235 18.54 -2.37 13.41
C VAL A 235 19.23 -1.30 12.57
N LYS A 236 19.31 -0.05 13.06
CA LYS A 236 20.08 1.02 12.40
C LYS A 236 21.55 0.67 12.25
N THR A 237 22.15 0.15 13.33
CA THR A 237 23.57 -0.25 13.34
C THR A 237 23.82 -1.43 12.40
N ASP A 238 22.92 -2.42 12.39
CA ASP A 238 23.03 -3.61 11.54
C ASP A 238 22.97 -3.25 10.06
N LEU A 239 22.22 -2.22 9.68
CA LEU A 239 22.04 -1.80 8.29
C LEU A 239 23.11 -0.82 7.80
N ALA A 240 23.76 -0.09 8.70
CA ALA A 240 24.78 0.89 8.35
C ALA A 240 25.89 0.31 7.45
N ARG A 241 26.38 1.15 6.54
CA ARG A 241 27.49 0.85 5.61
C ARG A 241 28.83 1.29 6.18
#